data_AF-A0A523EK66-F1
#
_entry.id   AF-A0A523EK66-F1
#
_cell.length_a   1.000
_cell.length_b   1.000
_cell.length_c   1.000
_cell.angle_alpha   90.00
_cell.angle_beta   90.00
_cell.angle_gamma   90.00
#
_symmetry.space_group_name_H-M   'P 1'
#
loop_
_entity.id
_entity.type
_entity.pdbx_description
1 polymer ?
#
loop_
_entity_poly.entity_id
_entity_poly.type
_entity_poly.pdbx_seq_one_letter_code
_entity_poly.pdbx_strand_id
1 'polypeptide(L)'
;MRSVLSDSAHARVEQRRRLRQMSTTELWQRLSLLASDFDTPRFELDDWEPVEDLLEALTARETRQVVVEKFQKLDRMKSFLLQWALIGLAGSMKLYEVTRPLVELLGHDDDGLAEAASAALGRLGSPACLSLLDARYREGSFGFRLYAIGALQAMKLPSSETLLRGLVDVEDDPALRGRIFDALRFHFTEAAGAMMQSELREATSFMLPDELEKALFVHARVLRRKDDEADGLRHENPGWDSGILFQIPVMEQLQSHEPCPCGRGKSYGECCGG
;
A
#
# COMPACT_ATOMS: atom_id res chain seq x y z
N MET A 1 8.91 -18.18 -24.65
CA MET A 1 8.40 -17.60 -23.38
C MET A 1 9.25 -17.94 -22.15
N ARG A 2 9.69 -19.20 -21.93
CA ARG A 2 10.58 -19.52 -20.78
C ARG A 2 11.98 -18.90 -20.84
N SER A 3 12.56 -18.67 -22.02
CA SER A 3 13.90 -18.05 -22.16
C SER A 3 13.90 -16.55 -21.85
N VAL A 4 12.93 -15.79 -22.35
CA VAL A 4 12.82 -14.34 -22.12
C VAL A 4 12.56 -13.99 -20.64
N LEU A 5 11.75 -14.80 -19.93
CA LEU A 5 11.53 -14.64 -18.49
C LEU A 5 12.78 -14.99 -17.66
N SER A 6 13.59 -15.95 -18.13
CA SER A 6 14.90 -16.29 -17.55
C SER A 6 15.91 -15.15 -17.69
N ASP A 7 15.96 -14.52 -18.86
CA ASP A 7 16.95 -13.48 -19.18
C ASP A 7 16.64 -12.17 -18.43
N SER A 8 15.36 -11.80 -18.31
CA SER A 8 14.93 -10.63 -17.52
C SER A 8 15.20 -10.79 -16.02
N ALA A 9 15.01 -11.99 -15.45
CA ALA A 9 15.30 -12.25 -14.05
C ALA A 9 16.80 -12.17 -13.76
N HIS A 10 17.65 -12.73 -14.64
CA HIS A 10 19.10 -12.62 -14.49
C HIS A 10 19.59 -11.17 -14.62
N ALA A 11 19.05 -10.40 -15.56
CA ALA A 11 19.36 -8.99 -15.72
C ALA A 11 19.04 -8.20 -14.44
N ARG A 12 17.87 -8.45 -13.83
CA ARG A 12 17.47 -7.80 -12.58
C ARG A 12 18.37 -8.18 -11.39
N VAL A 13 18.78 -9.45 -11.30
CA VAL A 13 19.72 -9.90 -10.24
C VAL A 13 21.08 -9.21 -10.38
N GLU A 14 21.63 -9.14 -11.59
CA GLU A 14 22.92 -8.52 -11.82
C GLU A 14 22.87 -6.99 -11.59
N GLN A 15 21.76 -6.35 -11.96
CA GLN A 15 21.53 -4.94 -11.64
C GLN A 15 21.51 -4.69 -10.12
N ARG A 16 20.74 -5.47 -9.35
CA ARG A 16 20.71 -5.36 -7.89
C ARG A 16 22.09 -5.58 -7.28
N ARG A 17 22.87 -6.51 -7.82
CA ARG A 17 24.26 -6.75 -7.42
C ARG A 17 25.14 -5.53 -7.67
N ARG A 18 25.05 -4.92 -8.86
CA ARG A 18 25.78 -3.70 -9.22
C ARG A 18 25.43 -2.55 -8.28
N LEU A 19 24.14 -2.30 -8.03
CA LEU A 19 23.68 -1.25 -7.10
C LEU A 19 24.20 -1.46 -5.68
N ARG A 20 24.26 -2.69 -5.18
CA ARG A 20 24.81 -3.00 -3.86
C ARG A 20 26.32 -2.72 -3.74
N GLN A 21 27.06 -2.75 -4.84
CA GLN A 21 28.50 -2.43 -4.87
C GLN A 21 28.77 -0.92 -4.92
N MET A 22 27.81 -0.10 -5.34
CA MET A 22 27.94 1.35 -5.36
C MET A 22 27.96 1.94 -3.94
N SER A 23 28.74 3.00 -3.77
CA SER A 23 28.72 3.83 -2.57
C SER A 23 27.38 4.56 -2.41
N THR A 24 27.07 4.97 -1.18
CA THR A 24 25.87 5.76 -0.88
C THR A 24 25.78 7.03 -1.72
N THR A 25 26.91 7.72 -1.95
CA THR A 25 26.97 8.93 -2.79
C THR A 25 26.61 8.63 -4.23
N GLU A 26 27.14 7.54 -4.81
CA GLU A 26 26.84 7.12 -6.17
C GLU A 26 25.36 6.77 -6.34
N LEU A 27 24.74 6.10 -5.36
CA LEU A 27 23.30 5.80 -5.38
C LEU A 27 22.45 7.08 -5.40
N TRP A 28 22.79 8.08 -4.59
CA TRP A 28 22.09 9.37 -4.60
C TRP A 28 22.32 10.17 -5.89
N GLN A 29 23.53 10.13 -6.44
CA GLN A 29 23.82 10.73 -7.74
C GLN A 29 23.02 10.06 -8.84
N ARG A 30 22.92 8.73 -8.82
CA ARG A 30 22.13 7.96 -9.77
C ARG A 30 20.65 8.32 -9.70
N LEU A 31 20.08 8.40 -8.48
CA LEU A 31 18.70 8.83 -8.28
C LEU A 31 18.46 10.25 -8.82
N SER A 32 19.43 11.15 -8.62
CA SER A 32 19.32 12.53 -9.11
C SER A 32 19.40 12.63 -10.64
N LEU A 33 20.23 11.79 -11.28
CA LEU A 33 20.31 11.69 -12.73
C LEU A 33 18.99 11.16 -13.30
N LEU A 34 18.48 10.07 -12.75
CA LEU A 34 17.18 9.52 -13.11
C LEU A 34 16.08 10.59 -13.00
N ALA A 35 16.02 11.29 -11.87
CA ALA A 35 15.06 12.37 -11.66
C ALA A 35 15.17 13.48 -12.71
N SER A 36 16.39 13.80 -13.14
CA SER A 36 16.62 14.81 -14.17
C SER A 36 16.19 14.33 -15.56
N ASP A 37 16.43 13.06 -15.88
CA ASP A 37 16.07 12.46 -17.17
C ASP A 37 14.55 12.29 -17.32
N PHE A 38 13.88 11.90 -16.22
CA PHE A 38 12.42 11.75 -16.16
C PHE A 38 11.69 13.06 -16.47
N ASP A 39 12.24 14.19 -16.04
CA ASP A 39 11.64 15.51 -16.27
C ASP A 39 11.84 15.99 -17.73
N THR A 40 12.45 15.19 -18.62
CA THR A 40 12.66 15.54 -20.04
C THR A 40 11.58 14.98 -20.97
N PRO A 41 11.12 15.73 -21.99
CA PRO A 41 10.06 15.27 -22.91
C PRO A 41 10.41 14.07 -23.81
N ARG A 42 11.65 13.59 -23.80
CA ARG A 42 12.14 12.48 -24.65
C ARG A 42 12.30 11.18 -23.87
N PHE A 43 11.68 11.10 -22.69
CA PHE A 43 11.82 9.97 -21.82
C PHE A 43 11.14 8.72 -22.39
N GLU A 44 11.93 7.70 -22.77
CA GLU A 44 11.45 6.39 -23.22
C GLU A 44 11.50 5.38 -22.06
N LEU A 45 10.36 4.78 -21.71
CA LEU A 45 10.17 3.89 -20.55
C LEU A 45 10.93 2.56 -20.64
N ASP A 46 11.35 2.14 -21.84
CA ASP A 46 11.82 0.78 -22.10
C ASP A 46 13.26 0.50 -21.64
N ASP A 47 14.06 1.54 -21.37
CA ASP A 47 15.48 1.42 -20.96
C ASP A 47 15.72 1.71 -19.46
N TRP A 48 14.65 1.87 -18.69
CA TRP A 48 14.79 2.39 -17.34
C TRP A 48 15.20 1.33 -16.32
N GLU A 49 16.27 1.63 -15.59
CA GLU A 49 16.71 0.89 -14.41
C GLU A 49 15.64 0.99 -13.30
N PRO A 50 14.94 -0.11 -12.89
CA PRO A 50 13.86 -0.05 -11.90
C PRO A 50 14.23 0.82 -10.69
N VAL A 51 13.51 1.93 -10.49
CA VAL A 51 13.79 2.88 -9.39
C VAL A 51 13.71 2.15 -8.06
N GLU A 52 12.81 1.17 -7.95
CA GLU A 52 12.59 0.35 -6.76
C GLU A 52 13.86 -0.37 -6.33
N ASP A 53 14.65 -0.90 -7.26
CA ASP A 53 15.89 -1.62 -6.93
C ASP A 53 16.96 -0.64 -6.42
N LEU A 54 16.97 0.60 -6.95
CA LEU A 54 17.82 1.69 -6.44
C LEU A 54 17.37 2.17 -5.05
N LEU A 55 16.06 2.31 -4.81
CA LEU A 55 15.54 2.66 -3.50
C LEU A 55 15.81 1.54 -2.49
N GLU A 56 15.65 0.26 -2.87
CA GLU A 56 16.02 -0.89 -2.04
C GLU A 56 17.49 -0.78 -1.61
N ALA A 57 18.40 -0.50 -2.56
CA ALA A 57 19.81 -0.31 -2.26
C ALA A 57 20.06 0.87 -1.30
N LEU A 58 19.33 1.99 -1.43
CA LEU A 58 19.42 3.15 -0.52
C LEU A 58 18.86 2.86 0.88
N THR A 59 17.79 2.07 0.99
CA THR A 59 17.21 1.68 2.29
C THR A 59 18.16 0.82 3.13
N ALA A 60 19.04 0.06 2.47
CA ALA A 60 20.06 -0.76 3.12
C ALA A 60 21.27 0.06 3.62
N ARG A 61 21.26 1.39 3.48
CA ARG A 61 22.33 2.30 3.93
C ARG A 61 21.88 3.12 5.14
N GLU A 62 22.85 3.67 5.86
CA GLU A 62 22.62 4.65 6.93
C GLU A 62 22.30 6.04 6.35
N THR A 63 21.17 6.16 5.65
CA THR A 63 20.72 7.39 4.98
C THR A 63 19.53 8.06 5.66
N ARG A 64 19.11 7.55 6.83
CA ARG A 64 17.91 8.02 7.56
C ARG A 64 17.85 9.54 7.65
N GLN A 65 18.90 10.14 8.22
CA GLN A 65 18.98 11.57 8.44
C GLN A 65 18.93 12.37 7.12
N VAL A 66 19.63 11.88 6.08
CA VAL A 66 19.62 12.50 4.75
C VAL A 66 18.22 12.49 4.14
N VAL A 67 17.48 11.40 4.29
CA VAL A 67 16.09 11.31 3.80
C VAL A 67 15.21 12.29 4.56
N VAL A 68 15.29 12.36 5.89
CA VAL A 68 14.51 13.32 6.70
C VAL A 68 14.80 14.76 6.27
N GLU A 69 16.06 15.14 6.14
CA GLU A 69 16.47 16.51 5.74
C GLU A 69 16.02 16.88 4.33
N LYS A 70 16.04 15.92 3.39
CA LYS A 70 15.51 16.11 2.04
C LYS A 70 13.98 16.21 2.07
N PHE A 71 13.30 15.38 2.85
CA PHE A 71 11.85 15.37 2.98
C PHE A 71 11.31 16.71 3.50
N GLN A 72 12.04 17.39 4.40
CA GLN A 72 11.66 18.74 4.88
C GLN A 72 11.57 19.81 3.78
N LYS A 73 12.12 19.54 2.59
CA LYS A 73 12.14 20.46 1.45
C LYS A 73 11.38 19.90 0.25
N LEU A 74 10.54 18.88 0.47
CA LEU A 74 9.83 18.14 -0.56
C LEU A 74 9.03 19.06 -1.49
N ASP A 75 8.29 20.01 -0.89
CA ASP A 75 7.48 21.04 -1.55
C ASP A 75 8.27 21.94 -2.50
N ARG A 76 9.56 22.15 -2.23
CA ARG A 76 10.46 22.99 -3.05
C ARG A 76 11.13 22.22 -4.17
N MET A 77 11.01 20.89 -4.18
CA MET A 77 11.57 20.07 -5.25
C MET A 77 10.71 20.19 -6.50
N LYS A 78 11.36 20.30 -7.66
CA LYS A 78 10.66 20.37 -8.94
C LYS A 78 10.39 18.99 -9.55
N SER A 79 11.23 18.01 -9.22
CA SER A 79 11.16 16.69 -9.82
C SER A 79 10.15 15.83 -9.08
N PHE A 80 9.12 15.38 -9.80
CA PHE A 80 8.13 14.42 -9.31
C PHE A 80 8.82 13.14 -8.84
N LEU A 81 9.74 12.59 -9.63
CA LEU A 81 10.41 11.33 -9.30
C LEU A 81 11.17 11.43 -7.99
N LEU A 82 11.86 12.54 -7.75
CA LEU A 82 12.61 12.72 -6.51
C LEU A 82 11.68 12.84 -5.30
N GLN A 83 10.54 13.52 -5.44
CA GLN A 83 9.54 13.60 -4.38
C GLN A 83 8.95 12.21 -4.08
N TRP A 84 8.51 11.52 -5.12
CA TRP A 84 7.99 10.15 -5.04
C TRP A 84 9.00 9.20 -4.38
N ALA A 85 10.28 9.26 -4.78
CA ALA A 85 11.34 8.45 -4.21
C ALA A 85 11.58 8.73 -2.73
N LEU A 86 11.57 10.01 -2.31
CA LEU A 86 11.74 10.39 -0.91
C LEU A 86 10.57 9.93 -0.04
N ILE A 87 9.34 10.03 -0.55
CA ILE A 87 8.15 9.46 0.09
C ILE A 87 8.28 7.94 0.21
N GLY A 88 8.70 7.29 -0.87
CA GLY A 88 8.97 5.86 -0.93
C GLY A 88 9.94 5.41 0.16
N LEU A 89 11.11 6.04 0.20
CA LEU A 89 12.17 5.82 1.18
C LEU A 89 11.70 6.07 2.61
N ALA A 90 10.96 7.15 2.86
CA ALA A 90 10.43 7.45 4.19
C ALA A 90 9.57 6.32 4.75
N GLY A 91 8.68 5.76 3.92
CA GLY A 91 7.87 4.60 4.29
C GLY A 91 8.72 3.34 4.51
N SER A 92 9.65 3.04 3.60
CA SER A 92 10.47 1.82 3.67
C SER A 92 11.45 1.83 4.84
N MET A 93 11.97 3.00 5.23
CA MET A 93 12.88 3.17 6.36
C MET A 93 12.15 3.40 7.70
N LYS A 94 10.81 3.37 7.71
CA LYS A 94 9.96 3.64 8.88
C LYS A 94 10.33 4.96 9.58
N LEU A 95 10.34 6.04 8.81
CA LEU A 95 10.64 7.39 9.33
C LEU A 95 9.40 7.98 10.02
N TYR A 96 9.16 7.59 11.28
CA TYR A 96 8.00 8.05 12.04
C TYR A 96 7.95 9.59 12.21
N GLU A 97 9.09 10.26 12.17
CA GLU A 97 9.27 11.71 12.27
C GLU A 97 8.56 12.48 11.14
N VAL A 98 8.34 11.85 9.98
CA VAL A 98 7.63 12.46 8.84
C VAL A 98 6.19 11.97 8.69
N THR A 99 5.65 11.28 9.70
CA THR A 99 4.27 10.74 9.65
C THR A 99 3.23 11.83 9.39
N ARG A 100 3.29 12.96 10.10
CA ARG A 100 2.34 14.07 9.89
C ARG A 100 2.46 14.65 8.48
N PRO A 101 3.65 15.04 7.98
CA PRO A 101 3.82 15.44 6.59
C PRO A 101 3.27 14.44 5.56
N LEU A 102 3.47 13.14 5.77
CA LEU A 102 2.91 12.10 4.89
C LEU A 102 1.38 12.04 4.92
N VAL A 103 0.76 12.22 6.09
CA VAL A 103 -0.71 12.33 6.19
C VAL A 103 -1.20 13.54 5.40
N GLU A 104 -0.55 14.70 5.53
CA GLU A 104 -0.95 15.89 4.77
C GLU A 104 -0.88 15.67 3.24
N LEU A 105 0.12 14.94 2.76
CA LEU A 105 0.28 14.61 1.34
C LEU A 105 -0.84 13.76 0.75
N LEU A 106 -1.66 13.07 1.55
CA LEU A 106 -2.83 12.35 1.03
C LEU A 106 -3.85 13.27 0.38
N GLY A 107 -3.86 14.55 0.75
CA GLY A 107 -4.73 15.57 0.15
C GLY A 107 -4.02 16.43 -0.90
N HIS A 108 -2.86 16.01 -1.40
CA HIS A 108 -2.12 16.74 -2.42
C HIS A 108 -2.84 16.68 -3.78
N ASP A 109 -2.74 17.75 -4.58
CA ASP A 109 -3.40 17.84 -5.90
C ASP A 109 -2.79 16.89 -6.97
N ASP A 110 -1.61 16.35 -6.68
CA ASP A 110 -0.94 15.36 -7.51
C ASP A 110 -1.25 13.96 -6.97
N ASP A 111 -2.12 13.24 -7.69
CA ASP A 111 -2.58 11.89 -7.37
C ASP A 111 -1.41 10.90 -7.19
N GLY A 112 -0.32 11.06 -7.94
CA GLY A 112 0.86 10.20 -7.84
C GLY A 112 1.61 10.38 -6.52
N LEU A 113 1.69 11.62 -6.02
CA LEU A 113 2.27 11.90 -4.70
C LEU A 113 1.35 11.46 -3.56
N ALA A 114 0.03 11.63 -3.72
CA ALA A 114 -0.95 11.19 -2.74
C ALA A 114 -0.97 9.64 -2.64
N GLU A 115 -0.88 8.93 -3.76
CA GLU A 115 -0.74 7.48 -3.80
C GLU A 115 0.56 7.02 -3.15
N ALA A 116 1.69 7.67 -3.48
CA ALA A 116 2.98 7.37 -2.86
C ALA A 116 2.94 7.55 -1.33
N ALA A 117 2.29 8.63 -0.86
CA ALA A 117 2.12 8.89 0.56
C ALA A 117 1.25 7.82 1.22
N SER A 118 0.14 7.42 0.58
CA SER A 118 -0.72 6.33 1.05
C SER A 118 0.08 5.03 1.23
N ALA A 119 0.86 4.64 0.22
CA ALA A 119 1.71 3.46 0.29
C ALA A 119 2.80 3.57 1.37
N ALA A 120 3.39 4.75 1.53
CA ALA A 120 4.41 5.00 2.57
C ALA A 120 3.83 4.93 3.99
N LEU A 121 2.62 5.45 4.21
CA LEU A 121 1.89 5.33 5.47
C LEU A 121 1.48 3.88 5.77
N GLY A 122 1.04 3.15 4.75
CA GLY A 122 0.80 1.71 4.83
C GLY A 122 2.04 0.96 5.32
N ARG A 123 3.22 1.28 4.76
CA ARG A 123 4.49 0.75 5.26
C ARG A 123 4.77 1.25 6.68
N LEU A 124 4.58 2.51 7.03
CA LEU A 124 4.86 2.99 8.39
C LEU A 124 4.09 2.22 9.47
N GLY A 125 2.79 1.95 9.24
CA GLY A 125 1.98 1.09 10.12
C GLY A 125 2.06 1.47 11.59
N SER A 126 1.87 2.75 11.92
CA SER A 126 2.04 3.26 13.28
C SER A 126 0.72 3.71 13.92
N PRO A 127 0.55 3.56 15.25
CA PRO A 127 -0.61 4.11 15.96
C PRO A 127 -0.77 5.62 15.78
N ALA A 128 0.35 6.36 15.71
CA ALA A 128 0.34 7.79 15.46
C ALA A 128 -0.28 8.14 14.10
N CYS A 129 -0.03 7.32 13.07
CA CYS A 129 -0.68 7.49 11.78
C CYS A 129 -2.19 7.27 11.87
N LEU A 130 -2.64 6.21 12.55
CA LEU A 130 -4.07 5.93 12.74
C LEU A 130 -4.79 7.11 13.42
N SER A 131 -4.22 7.65 14.50
CA SER A 131 -4.81 8.80 15.20
C SER A 131 -4.89 10.05 14.32
N LEU A 132 -3.90 10.29 13.45
CA LEU A 132 -3.91 11.42 12.53
C LEU A 132 -4.92 11.24 11.40
N LEU A 133 -5.05 10.03 10.86
CA LEU A 133 -6.02 9.71 9.82
C LEU A 133 -7.45 9.86 10.37
N ASP A 134 -7.73 9.27 11.53
CA ASP A 134 -9.04 9.36 12.20
C ASP A 134 -9.45 10.82 12.45
N ALA A 135 -8.55 11.60 13.06
CA ALA A 135 -8.82 13.00 13.39
C ALA A 135 -9.10 13.88 12.17
N ARG A 136 -8.54 13.54 11.00
CA ARG A 136 -8.60 14.38 9.80
C ARG A 136 -9.58 13.87 8.75
N TYR A 137 -10.07 12.64 8.88
CA TYR A 137 -10.86 11.97 7.84
C TYR A 137 -12.09 12.79 7.42
N ARG A 138 -12.93 13.19 8.38
CA ARG A 138 -14.20 13.90 8.11
C ARG A 138 -14.02 15.25 7.45
N GLU A 139 -12.95 15.96 7.78
CA GLU A 139 -12.65 17.30 7.25
C GLU A 139 -11.83 17.24 5.95
N GLY A 140 -11.39 16.04 5.55
CA GLY A 140 -10.57 15.82 4.37
C GLY A 140 -11.35 15.96 3.06
N SER A 141 -10.63 16.34 1.99
CA SER A 141 -11.15 16.28 0.63
C SER A 141 -11.52 14.85 0.22
N PHE A 142 -12.27 14.68 -0.86
CA PHE A 142 -12.54 13.35 -1.43
C PHE A 142 -11.25 12.58 -1.69
N GLY A 143 -10.25 13.22 -2.30
CA GLY A 143 -8.93 12.62 -2.54
C GLY A 143 -8.25 12.20 -1.24
N PHE A 144 -8.22 13.07 -0.23
CA PHE A 144 -7.66 12.73 1.07
C PHE A 144 -8.31 11.48 1.68
N ARG A 145 -9.64 11.42 1.70
CA ARG A 145 -10.39 10.29 2.26
C ARG A 145 -10.12 8.99 1.48
N LEU A 146 -10.11 9.06 0.15
CA LEU A 146 -9.78 7.93 -0.73
C LEU A 146 -8.40 7.36 -0.42
N TYR A 147 -7.36 8.21 -0.37
CA TYR A 147 -6.00 7.78 -0.09
C TYR A 147 -5.78 7.38 1.38
N ALA A 148 -6.56 7.93 2.31
CA ALA A 148 -6.59 7.50 3.71
C ALA A 148 -7.13 6.06 3.84
N ILE A 149 -8.23 5.72 3.15
CA ILE A 149 -8.76 4.34 3.11
C ILE A 149 -7.70 3.38 2.57
N GLY A 150 -7.02 3.76 1.47
CA GLY A 150 -5.92 2.97 0.90
C GLY A 150 -4.76 2.75 1.88
N ALA A 151 -4.40 3.77 2.66
CA ALA A 151 -3.35 3.67 3.66
C ALA A 151 -3.75 2.70 4.78
N LEU A 152 -4.99 2.81 5.29
CA LEU A 152 -5.54 1.92 6.33
C LEU A 152 -5.59 0.46 5.87
N GLN A 153 -6.00 0.24 4.61
CA GLN A 153 -5.95 -1.08 3.98
C GLN A 153 -4.52 -1.62 3.98
N ALA A 154 -3.53 -0.82 3.59
CA ALA A 154 -2.14 -1.25 3.44
C ALA A 154 -1.43 -1.50 4.78
N MET A 155 -1.85 -0.88 5.89
CA MET A 155 -1.24 -1.11 7.20
C MET A 155 -1.45 -2.52 7.74
N LYS A 156 -2.56 -3.18 7.39
CA LYS A 156 -2.90 -4.55 7.84
C LYS A 156 -2.83 -4.75 9.37
N LEU A 157 -3.16 -3.70 10.13
CA LEU A 157 -3.23 -3.76 11.60
C LEU A 157 -4.67 -4.03 12.07
N PRO A 158 -4.88 -4.74 13.19
CA PRO A 158 -6.21 -4.85 13.79
C PRO A 158 -6.83 -3.48 14.11
N SER A 159 -6.01 -2.52 14.50
CA SER A 159 -6.46 -1.14 14.74
C SER A 159 -6.82 -0.39 13.45
N SER A 160 -6.22 -0.73 12.30
CA SER A 160 -6.63 -0.12 11.02
C SER A 160 -7.95 -0.70 10.53
N GLU A 161 -8.22 -1.99 10.76
CA GLU A 161 -9.56 -2.57 10.57
C GLU A 161 -10.60 -1.89 11.46
N THR A 162 -10.28 -1.74 12.74
CA THR A 162 -11.19 -1.09 13.71
C THR A 162 -11.55 0.32 13.25
N LEU A 163 -10.57 1.08 12.77
CA LEU A 163 -10.80 2.40 12.21
C LEU A 163 -11.65 2.33 10.93
N LEU A 164 -11.31 1.48 9.96
CA LEU A 164 -12.11 1.30 8.73
C LEU A 164 -13.58 0.98 9.04
N ARG A 165 -13.84 0.11 10.02
CA ARG A 165 -15.21 -0.20 10.46
C ARG A 165 -15.91 1.02 11.02
N GLY A 166 -15.24 1.80 11.88
CA GLY A 166 -15.79 3.06 12.40
C GLY A 166 -16.03 4.12 11.32
N LEU A 167 -15.27 4.09 10.22
CA LEU A 167 -15.46 5.01 9.10
C LEU A 167 -16.75 4.74 8.31
N VAL A 168 -17.26 3.50 8.30
CA VAL A 168 -18.54 3.17 7.64
C VAL A 168 -19.69 3.98 8.23
N ASP A 169 -19.69 4.23 9.54
CA ASP A 169 -20.79 4.94 10.21
C ASP A 169 -20.80 6.45 9.92
N VAL A 170 -19.73 6.99 9.33
CA VAL A 170 -19.52 8.44 9.17
C VAL A 170 -19.27 8.83 7.72
N GLU A 171 -19.17 7.85 6.82
CA GLU A 171 -18.95 8.07 5.39
C GLU A 171 -20.28 8.07 4.64
N ASP A 172 -20.64 9.25 4.15
CA ASP A 172 -21.87 9.50 3.42
C ASP A 172 -21.71 9.29 1.90
N ASP A 173 -20.49 9.38 1.37
CA ASP A 173 -20.22 9.21 -0.06
C ASP A 173 -20.27 7.71 -0.43
N PRO A 174 -21.19 7.27 -1.31
CA PRO A 174 -21.34 5.85 -1.64
C PRO A 174 -20.10 5.24 -2.28
N ALA A 175 -19.33 6.02 -3.05
CA ALA A 175 -18.12 5.52 -3.69
C ALA A 175 -17.02 5.28 -2.63
N LEU A 176 -16.84 6.21 -1.68
CA LEU A 176 -15.89 6.01 -0.58
C LEU A 176 -16.34 4.91 0.38
N ARG A 177 -17.63 4.79 0.66
CA ARG A 177 -18.20 3.69 1.46
C ARG A 177 -17.90 2.33 0.81
N GLY A 178 -18.08 2.20 -0.51
CA GLY A 178 -17.67 1.01 -1.26
C GLY A 178 -16.17 0.71 -1.16
N ARG A 179 -15.32 1.75 -1.21
CA ARG A 179 -13.88 1.61 -1.00
C ARG A 179 -13.51 1.16 0.42
N ILE A 180 -14.25 1.57 1.44
CA ILE A 180 -14.05 1.09 2.82
C ILE A 180 -14.32 -0.42 2.89
N PHE A 181 -15.38 -0.91 2.24
CA PHE A 181 -15.66 -2.35 2.21
C PHE A 181 -14.63 -3.14 1.41
N ASP A 182 -14.18 -2.63 0.26
CA ASP A 182 -13.06 -3.23 -0.48
C ASP A 182 -11.81 -3.30 0.41
N ALA A 183 -11.51 -2.25 1.18
CA ALA A 183 -10.41 -2.26 2.14
C ALA A 183 -10.58 -3.31 3.26
N LEU A 184 -11.77 -3.39 3.86
CA LEU A 184 -12.10 -4.36 4.90
C LEU A 184 -11.96 -5.80 4.41
N ARG A 185 -12.26 -6.09 3.15
CA ARG A 185 -12.11 -7.44 2.59
C ARG A 185 -10.70 -7.98 2.77
N PHE A 186 -9.68 -7.13 2.65
CA PHE A 186 -8.28 -7.50 2.75
C PHE A 186 -7.74 -7.62 4.19
N HIS A 187 -8.60 -7.48 5.20
CA HIS A 187 -8.28 -7.83 6.59
C HIS A 187 -8.60 -9.29 6.91
N PHE A 188 -9.47 -9.93 6.13
CA PHE A 188 -9.81 -11.35 6.26
C PHE A 188 -10.22 -11.76 7.68
N THR A 189 -11.02 -10.92 8.34
CA THR A 189 -11.61 -11.23 9.65
C THR A 189 -13.10 -11.52 9.55
N GLU A 190 -13.60 -12.34 10.48
CA GLU A 190 -15.02 -12.61 10.65
C GLU A 190 -15.85 -11.33 10.84
N ALA A 191 -15.29 -10.34 11.55
CA ALA A 191 -15.95 -9.06 11.77
C ALA A 191 -16.11 -8.26 10.47
N ALA A 192 -15.10 -8.23 9.61
CA ALA A 192 -15.18 -7.60 8.30
C ALA A 192 -16.21 -8.29 7.40
N GLY A 193 -16.21 -9.63 7.36
CA GLY A 193 -17.19 -10.41 6.60
C GLY A 193 -18.63 -10.15 7.03
N ALA A 194 -18.90 -10.21 8.34
CA ALA A 194 -20.23 -9.95 8.89
C ALA A 194 -20.73 -8.52 8.59
N MET A 195 -19.82 -7.54 8.60
CA MET A 195 -20.16 -6.15 8.27
C MET A 195 -20.53 -5.99 6.79
N MET A 196 -19.76 -6.60 5.88
CA MET A 196 -20.08 -6.58 4.44
C MET A 196 -21.43 -7.25 4.15
N GLN A 197 -21.72 -8.40 4.78
CA GLN A 197 -23.02 -9.07 4.65
C GLN A 197 -24.18 -8.22 5.19
N SER A 198 -23.99 -7.56 6.33
CA SER A 198 -25.03 -6.68 6.89
C SER A 198 -25.34 -5.53 5.96
N GLU A 199 -24.30 -4.88 5.43
CA GLU A 199 -24.48 -3.79 4.47
C GLU A 199 -25.16 -4.30 3.20
N LEU A 200 -24.79 -5.47 2.66
CA LEU A 200 -25.41 -5.99 1.43
C LEU A 200 -26.91 -6.21 1.59
N ARG A 201 -27.35 -6.72 2.75
CA ARG A 201 -28.78 -6.90 3.06
C ARG A 201 -29.54 -5.59 3.24
N GLU A 202 -28.86 -4.55 3.70
CA GLU A 202 -29.45 -3.23 3.97
C GLU A 202 -29.26 -2.25 2.79
N ALA A 203 -28.39 -2.57 1.83
CA ALA A 203 -28.02 -1.70 0.73
C ALA A 203 -29.22 -1.43 -0.18
N THR A 204 -29.79 -0.23 -0.06
CA THR A 204 -30.82 0.27 -0.98
C THR A 204 -30.25 1.04 -2.17
N SER A 205 -28.93 1.28 -2.19
CA SER A 205 -28.24 2.07 -3.22
C SER A 205 -27.85 1.20 -4.41
N PHE A 206 -28.14 1.65 -5.63
CA PHE A 206 -27.81 0.91 -6.86
C PHE A 206 -26.30 0.82 -7.16
N MET A 207 -25.46 1.68 -6.57
CA MET A 207 -24.02 1.76 -6.91
C MET A 207 -23.09 0.95 -5.99
N LEU A 208 -23.56 0.52 -4.82
CA LEU A 208 -22.78 -0.21 -3.81
C LEU A 208 -22.75 -1.75 -3.99
N PRO A 209 -23.82 -2.43 -4.49
CA PRO A 209 -23.92 -3.88 -4.49
C PRO A 209 -22.78 -4.59 -5.22
N ASP A 210 -22.50 -4.26 -6.48
CA ASP A 210 -21.52 -5.00 -7.30
C ASP A 210 -20.11 -5.08 -6.67
N GLU A 211 -19.60 -3.98 -6.11
CA GLU A 211 -18.27 -3.95 -5.50
C GLU A 211 -18.26 -4.63 -4.12
N LEU A 212 -19.35 -4.50 -3.36
CA LEU A 212 -19.52 -5.15 -2.07
C LEU A 212 -19.68 -6.67 -2.21
N GLU A 213 -20.42 -7.13 -3.21
CA GLU A 213 -20.60 -8.54 -3.55
C GLU A 213 -19.27 -9.19 -3.97
N LYS A 214 -18.48 -8.52 -4.82
CA LYS A 214 -17.12 -8.98 -5.16
C LYS A 214 -16.24 -9.05 -3.93
N ALA A 215 -16.29 -8.04 -3.06
CA ALA A 215 -15.50 -8.00 -1.84
C ALA A 215 -15.85 -9.17 -0.89
N LEU A 216 -17.15 -9.40 -0.67
CA LEU A 216 -17.65 -10.50 0.15
C LEU A 216 -17.28 -11.86 -0.44
N PHE A 217 -17.45 -12.04 -1.76
CA PHE A 217 -17.10 -13.29 -2.44
C PHE A 217 -15.61 -13.62 -2.28
N VAL A 218 -14.70 -12.66 -2.55
CA VAL A 218 -13.25 -12.87 -2.38
C VAL A 218 -12.91 -13.20 -0.93
N HIS A 219 -13.52 -12.49 0.02
CA HIS A 219 -13.31 -12.70 1.45
C HIS A 219 -13.72 -14.12 1.90
N ALA A 220 -14.93 -14.57 1.55
CA ALA A 220 -15.45 -15.89 1.88
C ALA A 220 -14.56 -17.02 1.30
N ARG A 221 -14.06 -16.83 0.08
CA ARG A 221 -13.14 -17.77 -0.58
C ARG A 221 -11.80 -17.90 0.16
N VAL A 222 -11.22 -16.79 0.59
CA VAL A 222 -9.95 -16.80 1.33
C VAL A 222 -10.10 -17.50 2.69
N LEU A 223 -11.21 -17.25 3.39
CA LEU A 223 -11.50 -17.91 4.67
C LEU A 223 -11.96 -19.37 4.54
N ARG A 224 -12.11 -19.90 3.31
CA ARG A 224 -12.61 -21.25 3.01
C ARG A 224 -13.94 -21.57 3.71
N ARG A 225 -14.80 -20.56 3.84
CA ARG A 225 -16.09 -20.71 4.50
C ARG A 225 -17.12 -21.24 3.51
N LYS A 226 -18.07 -22.01 4.05
CA LYS A 226 -19.39 -22.12 3.43
C LYS A 226 -20.15 -20.87 3.84
N ASP A 227 -20.51 -20.08 2.86
CA ASP A 227 -21.26 -18.85 3.02
C ASP A 227 -22.32 -18.87 1.93
N ASP A 228 -23.56 -19.13 2.32
CA ASP A 228 -24.68 -19.34 1.39
C ASP A 228 -24.92 -18.10 0.51
N GLU A 229 -24.59 -16.90 1.02
CA GLU A 229 -24.70 -15.64 0.31
C GLU A 229 -23.58 -15.52 -0.74
N ALA A 230 -22.33 -15.84 -0.38
CA ALA A 230 -21.22 -15.90 -1.33
C ALA A 230 -21.36 -17.04 -2.37
N ASP A 231 -21.92 -18.19 -1.99
CA ASP A 231 -22.22 -19.31 -2.89
C ASP A 231 -23.36 -18.93 -3.86
N GLY A 232 -24.36 -18.16 -3.41
CA GLY A 232 -25.37 -17.53 -4.27
C GLY A 232 -24.75 -16.59 -5.30
N LEU A 233 -23.89 -15.67 -4.86
CA LEU A 233 -23.17 -14.74 -5.75
C LEU A 233 -22.34 -15.48 -6.81
N ARG A 234 -21.73 -16.61 -6.44
CA ARG A 234 -21.00 -17.48 -7.38
C ARG A 234 -21.90 -18.02 -8.50
N HIS A 235 -23.11 -18.44 -8.16
CA HIS A 235 -24.07 -18.98 -9.11
C HIS A 235 -24.58 -17.90 -10.07
N GLU A 236 -24.76 -16.68 -9.57
CA GLU A 236 -25.20 -15.53 -10.37
C GLU A 236 -24.07 -14.95 -11.24
N ASN A 237 -22.81 -15.10 -10.80
CA ASN A 237 -21.62 -14.56 -11.47
C ASN A 237 -20.55 -15.63 -11.78
N PRO A 238 -20.81 -16.59 -12.68
CA PRO A 238 -19.90 -17.72 -12.96
C PRO A 238 -18.52 -17.30 -13.52
N GLY A 239 -18.38 -16.07 -14.04
CA GLY A 239 -17.12 -15.52 -14.54
C GLY A 239 -16.14 -15.00 -13.48
N TRP A 240 -16.56 -14.91 -12.21
CA TRP A 240 -15.71 -14.39 -11.14
C TRP A 240 -14.60 -15.38 -10.73
N ASP A 241 -14.87 -16.70 -10.84
CA ASP A 241 -13.90 -17.76 -10.53
C ASP A 241 -12.59 -17.66 -11.36
N SER A 242 -12.65 -17.12 -12.59
CA SER A 242 -11.49 -17.00 -13.49
C SER A 242 -10.70 -15.70 -13.34
N GLY A 243 -11.31 -14.62 -12.83
CA GLY A 243 -10.64 -13.32 -12.61
C GLY A 243 -9.97 -13.17 -11.24
N ILE A 244 -10.47 -13.90 -10.24
CA ILE A 244 -10.10 -13.70 -8.82
C ILE A 244 -8.75 -14.29 -8.43
N LEU A 245 -8.22 -15.24 -9.22
CA LEU A 245 -6.88 -15.79 -9.02
C LEU A 245 -5.77 -14.73 -9.05
N PHE A 246 -6.01 -13.54 -9.63
CA PHE A 246 -5.05 -12.43 -9.64
C PHE A 246 -5.18 -11.47 -8.44
N GLN A 247 -6.27 -11.54 -7.66
CA GLN A 247 -6.54 -10.60 -6.56
C GLN A 247 -6.47 -11.22 -5.16
N ILE A 248 -6.35 -12.55 -5.07
CA ILE A 248 -6.04 -13.23 -3.82
C ILE A 248 -4.53 -13.09 -3.59
N PRO A 249 -4.07 -12.41 -2.52
CA PRO A 249 -2.67 -12.45 -2.14
C PRO A 249 -2.29 -13.93 -1.96
N VAL A 250 -1.15 -14.37 -2.52
CA VAL A 250 -0.63 -15.72 -2.28
C VAL A 250 -0.49 -15.90 -0.77
N MET A 251 -1.42 -16.64 -0.16
CA MET A 251 -1.61 -16.80 1.29
C MET A 251 -0.42 -17.42 2.02
N GLU A 252 0.63 -17.81 1.29
CA GLU A 252 1.83 -18.45 1.82
C GLU A 252 2.74 -17.47 2.61
N GLN A 253 2.48 -16.16 2.56
CA GLN A 253 3.29 -15.13 3.25
C GLN A 253 2.61 -14.41 4.43
N LEU A 254 1.34 -14.70 4.74
CA LEU A 254 0.61 -14.05 5.83
C LEU A 254 0.63 -14.83 7.16
N GLN A 255 1.23 -16.03 7.18
CA GLN A 255 1.52 -16.72 8.43
C GLN A 255 2.94 -16.37 8.89
N SER A 256 3.03 -15.58 9.98
CA SER A 256 4.23 -15.36 10.83
C SER A 256 5.14 -14.13 10.58
N HIS A 257 4.58 -12.93 10.37
CA HIS A 257 5.37 -11.70 10.49
C HIS A 257 4.83 -10.74 11.56
N GLU A 258 4.56 -11.22 12.76
CA GLU A 258 4.66 -10.34 13.93
C GLU A 258 6.12 -9.90 14.05
N PRO A 259 6.43 -8.59 13.92
CA PRO A 259 7.79 -8.11 14.09
C PRO A 259 8.22 -8.41 15.52
N CYS A 260 9.39 -9.03 15.67
CA CYS A 260 9.98 -9.25 16.98
C CYS A 260 10.01 -7.92 17.77
N PRO A 261 9.55 -7.88 19.04
CA PRO A 261 9.57 -6.67 19.86
C PRO A 261 10.99 -6.12 20.09
N CYS A 262 12.02 -6.89 19.74
CA CYS A 262 13.42 -6.51 19.75
C CYS A 262 13.87 -5.60 18.58
N GLY A 263 13.00 -5.29 17.61
CA GLY A 263 13.27 -4.28 16.57
C GLY A 263 14.25 -4.69 15.45
N ARG A 264 14.61 -5.97 15.34
CA ARG A 264 15.60 -6.48 14.35
C ARG A 264 15.02 -6.86 12.98
N GLY A 265 13.76 -6.51 12.69
CA GLY A 265 13.16 -6.70 11.36
C GLY A 265 12.95 -8.15 10.93
N LYS A 266 12.98 -9.11 11.87
CA LYS A 266 12.63 -10.52 11.64
C LYS A 266 11.35 -10.90 12.41
N SER A 267 10.74 -12.01 12.03
CA SER A 267 9.60 -12.58 12.78
C SER A 267 10.01 -12.99 14.19
N TYR A 268 9.05 -13.00 15.13
CA TYR A 268 9.29 -13.41 16.52
C TYR A 268 9.97 -14.78 16.63
N GLY A 269 9.50 -15.77 15.86
CA GLY A 269 10.06 -17.13 15.86
C GLY A 269 11.52 -17.20 15.40
N GLU A 270 11.92 -16.39 14.43
CA GLU A 270 13.30 -16.36 13.94
C GLU A 270 14.27 -15.58 14.84
N CYS A 271 13.75 -14.71 15.72
CA CYS A 271 14.59 -13.80 16.50
C CYS A 271 14.60 -14.06 18.00
N CYS A 272 13.47 -14.44 18.60
CA CYS A 272 13.31 -14.58 20.05
C CYS A 272 12.57 -15.84 20.49
N GLY A 273 11.93 -16.58 19.57
CA GLY A 273 11.31 -17.88 19.84
C GLY A 273 12.32 -19.01 19.74
N GLY A 274 13.16 -19.17 20.76
CA GLY A 274 13.89 -20.41 21.01
C GLY A 274 12.98 -21.50 21.57
#